data_AF-A0A0F7ZZF1-F1
#
_entry.id   AF-A0A0F7ZZF1-F1
#
_cell.length_a   1.000
_cell.length_b   1.000
_cell.length_c   1.000
_cell.angle_alpha   90.00
_cell.angle_beta   90.00
_cell.angle_gamma   90.00
#
_symmetry.space_group_name_H-M   'P 1'
#
loop_
_entity.id
_entity.type
_entity.pdbx_description
1 polymer ?
#
loop_
_entity_poly.entity_id
_entity_poly.type
_entity_poly.pdbx_seq_one_letter_code
_entity_poly.pdbx_strand_id
1 'polypeptide(L)'
;MSSDSSVSLPRVTIRFCTQCKWMLRAAYYAQELLSTFSLAIGEVALQPSTGGTFVVSIEHRPRAPDPTDNASDSSQSPPHAAPLTTTLWDRRVDGGFPETKELKRRVRLSFVEHDR
;
A
#
# COMPACT_ATOMS: atom_id res chain seq x y z
N MET A 1 -22.01 -14.93 6.51
CA MET A 1 -20.84 -14.84 7.43
C MET A 1 -20.00 -13.69 6.91
N SER A 2 -20.42 -12.47 7.24
CA SER A 2 -19.82 -11.23 6.71
C SER A 2 -19.34 -10.42 7.89
N SER A 3 -18.05 -10.55 8.21
CA SER A 3 -17.39 -9.64 9.14
C SER A 3 -16.90 -8.46 8.32
N ASP A 4 -17.70 -7.40 8.29
CA ASP A 4 -17.34 -6.11 7.71
C ASP A 4 -16.28 -5.46 8.61
N SER A 5 -15.01 -5.79 8.37
CA SER A 5 -13.89 -5.08 8.96
C SER A 5 -13.77 -3.75 8.21
N SER A 6 -14.05 -2.66 8.91
CA SER A 6 -14.14 -1.26 8.46
C SER A 6 -12.80 -0.65 8.01
N VAL A 7 -12.02 -1.37 7.19
CA VAL A 7 -10.71 -0.93 6.69
C VAL A 7 -10.76 -0.92 5.16
N SER A 8 -10.43 0.21 4.55
CA SER A 8 -10.28 0.27 3.10
C SER A 8 -9.12 -0.63 2.67
N LEU A 9 -9.27 -1.33 1.54
CA LEU A 9 -8.21 -2.20 1.02
C LEU A 9 -6.91 -1.39 0.86
N PRO A 10 -5.75 -1.95 1.25
CA PRO A 10 -4.54 -1.17 1.29
C PRO A 10 -4.04 -0.82 -0.10
N ARG A 11 -3.33 0.31 -0.16
CA ARG A 11 -2.61 0.79 -1.34
C ARG A 11 -1.15 0.43 -1.21
N VAL A 12 -0.58 -0.25 -2.20
CA VAL A 12 0.87 -0.47 -2.28
C VAL A 12 1.47 0.54 -3.25
N THR A 13 2.50 1.28 -2.83
CA THR A 13 3.20 2.22 -3.70
C THR A 13 4.61 1.71 -3.98
N ILE A 14 4.98 1.61 -5.26
CA ILE A 14 6.34 1.34 -5.72
C ILE A 14 6.91 2.63 -6.30
N ARG A 15 7.75 3.31 -5.52
CA ARG A 15 8.47 4.50 -5.97
C ARG A 15 9.78 4.11 -6.62
N PHE A 16 10.01 4.51 -7.87
CA PHE A 16 11.18 4.06 -8.64
C PHE A 16 11.87 5.18 -9.43
N CYS A 17 13.19 5.08 -9.56
CA CYS A 17 14.00 5.98 -10.39
C CYS A 17 13.73 5.77 -11.89
N THR A 18 13.21 6.79 -12.56
CA THR A 18 12.97 6.76 -14.02
C THR A 18 14.26 6.78 -14.84
N GLN A 19 15.22 7.60 -14.42
CA GLN A 19 16.54 7.73 -15.08
C GLN A 19 17.36 6.43 -15.02
N CYS A 20 17.06 5.56 -14.05
CA CYS A 20 17.75 4.30 -13.82
C CYS A 20 17.18 3.14 -14.64
N LYS A 21 16.15 3.39 -15.47
CA LYS A 21 15.42 2.39 -16.26
C LYS A 21 14.78 1.27 -15.41
N TRP A 22 14.33 1.58 -14.20
CA TRP A 22 13.73 0.59 -13.28
C TRP A 22 12.22 0.43 -13.42
N MET A 23 11.57 1.13 -14.36
CA MET A 23 10.13 1.03 -14.61
C MET A 23 9.66 -0.40 -14.84
N LEU A 24 10.37 -1.16 -15.70
CA LEU A 24 10.00 -2.55 -16.01
C LEU A 24 10.07 -3.45 -14.77
N ARG A 25 11.08 -3.22 -13.91
CA ARG A 25 11.20 -3.95 -12.64
C ARG A 25 10.06 -3.58 -11.68
N ALA A 26 9.72 -2.30 -11.58
CA ALA A 26 8.59 -1.86 -10.76
C ALA A 26 7.26 -2.46 -11.24
N ALA A 27 7.01 -2.45 -12.56
CA ALA A 27 5.84 -3.06 -13.16
C ALA A 27 5.78 -4.59 -12.95
N TYR A 28 6.92 -5.27 -13.02
CA TYR A 28 7.00 -6.70 -12.70
C TYR A 28 6.55 -6.99 -11.26
N TYR A 29 7.07 -6.26 -10.27
CA TYR A 29 6.62 -6.44 -8.88
C TYR A 29 5.14 -6.11 -8.70
N ALA A 30 4.62 -5.07 -9.37
CA ALA A 30 3.20 -4.76 -9.30
C ALA A 30 2.33 -5.93 -9.81
N GLN A 31 2.70 -6.55 -10.93
CA GLN A 31 2.02 -7.74 -11.46
C GLN A 31 2.13 -8.94 -10.50
N GLU A 32 3.30 -9.17 -9.91
CA GLU A 32 3.51 -10.24 -8.93
C GLU A 32 2.64 -10.05 -7.68
N LEU A 33 2.47 -8.82 -7.21
CA LEU A 33 1.63 -8.50 -6.07
C LEU A 33 0.14 -8.68 -6.40
N LEU A 34 -0.33 -8.07 -7.50
CA LEU A 34 -1.74 -8.16 -7.92
C LEU A 34 -2.16 -9.60 -8.23
N SER A 35 -1.29 -10.38 -8.88
CA SER A 35 -1.57 -11.80 -9.17
C SER A 35 -1.61 -12.66 -7.91
N THR A 36 -0.81 -12.34 -6.89
CA THR A 36 -0.73 -13.13 -5.64
C THR A 36 -1.85 -12.78 -4.66
N PHE A 37 -2.16 -11.50 -4.51
CA PHE A 37 -3.07 -11.01 -3.48
C PHE A 37 -4.47 -10.71 -4.02
N SER A 38 -4.63 -10.59 -5.34
CA SER A 38 -5.93 -10.38 -5.99
C SER A 38 -6.72 -9.27 -5.28
N LEU A 39 -7.91 -9.57 -4.76
CA LEU A 39 -8.81 -8.62 -4.10
C LEU A 39 -8.39 -8.21 -2.68
N ALA A 40 -7.29 -8.74 -2.13
CA ALA A 40 -6.78 -8.34 -0.82
C ALA A 40 -5.97 -7.03 -0.85
N ILE A 41 -5.61 -6.53 -2.04
CA ILE A 41 -4.97 -5.23 -2.24
C ILE A 41 -5.92 -4.37 -3.06
N GLY A 42 -6.12 -3.11 -2.65
CA GLY A 42 -7.00 -2.19 -3.36
C GLY A 42 -6.38 -1.70 -4.65
N GLU A 43 -5.10 -1.33 -4.60
CA GLU A 43 -4.35 -0.88 -5.76
C GLU A 43 -2.84 -1.04 -5.57
N VAL A 44 -2.11 -1.08 -6.69
CA VAL A 44 -0.65 -0.92 -6.72
C VAL A 44 -0.31 0.29 -7.56
N ALA A 45 0.25 1.32 -6.94
CA ALA A 45 0.66 2.56 -7.59
C ALA A 45 2.14 2.51 -7.99
N LEU A 46 2.42 2.79 -9.27
CA LEU A 46 3.78 3.01 -9.76
C LEU A 46 4.08 4.51 -9.73
N GLN A 47 4.98 4.94 -8.83
CA GLN A 47 5.31 6.36 -8.65
C GLN A 47 6.70 6.69 -9.23
N PRO A 48 6.77 7.45 -10.34
CA PRO A 48 8.03 7.96 -10.88
C PRO A 48 8.79 8.81 -9.85
N SER A 49 10.11 8.65 -9.82
CA SER A 49 11.03 9.41 -8.98
C SER A 49 12.42 9.49 -9.63
N THR A 50 13.38 10.10 -8.92
CA THR A 50 14.78 10.27 -9.33
C THR A 50 15.72 9.80 -8.20
N GLY A 51 17.03 10.00 -8.36
CA GLY A 51 17.99 9.81 -7.25
C GLY A 51 18.27 8.37 -6.83
N GLY A 52 18.13 7.41 -7.76
CA GLY A 52 18.38 5.99 -7.47
C GLY A 52 17.39 5.38 -6.47
N THR A 53 16.21 5.99 -6.34
CA THR A 53 15.16 5.55 -5.40
C THR A 53 14.50 4.26 -5.89
N PHE A 54 14.36 3.30 -4.98
CA PHE A 54 13.45 2.15 -5.16
C PHE A 54 12.90 1.77 -3.78
N VAL A 55 11.66 2.21 -3.51
CA VAL A 55 10.99 2.03 -2.22
C VAL A 55 9.61 1.45 -2.46
N VAL A 56 9.27 0.42 -1.69
CA VAL A 56 7.93 -0.17 -1.66
C VAL A 56 7.32 0.13 -0.30
N SER A 57 6.16 0.77 -0.28
CA SER A 57 5.39 1.05 0.93
C SER A 57 3.96 0.53 0.79
N ILE A 58 3.34 0.23 1.91
CA ILE A 58 1.92 -0.09 2.01
C ILE A 58 1.23 0.94 2.89
N GLU A 59 0.05 1.38 2.45
CA GLU A 59 -0.75 2.39 3.12
C GLU A 59 -2.11 1.80 3.46
N HIS A 60 -2.48 1.86 4.74
CA HIS A 60 -3.79 1.49 5.25
C HIS A 60 -4.56 2.76 5.61
N ARG A 61 -5.72 2.96 4.97
CA ARG A 61 -6.62 4.05 5.30
C ARG A 61 -7.80 3.50 6.11
N PRO A 62 -8.09 4.06 7.30
CA PRO A 62 -9.31 3.74 8.02
C PRO A 62 -10.51 4.10 7.15
N ARG A 63 -11.49 3.19 6.98
CA ARG A 63 -12.72 3.53 6.25
C ARG A 63 -13.43 4.60 7.08
N ALA A 64 -13.75 5.74 6.46
CA ALA A 64 -14.60 6.73 7.13
C ALA A 64 -15.96 6.08 7.40
N PRO A 65 -16.59 6.32 8.56
CA PRO A 65 -17.93 5.78 8.83
C PRO A 65 -18.89 6.24 7.72
N ASP A 66 -19.68 5.31 7.19
CA ASP A 66 -20.60 5.58 6.08
C ASP A 66 -21.53 6.75 6.45
N PRO A 67 -21.74 7.72 5.53
CA PRO A 67 -22.57 8.90 5.80
C PRO A 67 -24.07 8.61 5.93
N THR A 68 -24.51 7.35 5.87
CA THR A 68 -25.92 6.96 5.93
C THR A 68 -26.47 6.72 7.33
N ASP A 69 -25.65 6.74 8.38
CA ASP A 69 -26.10 6.48 9.76
C ASP A 69 -26.35 7.72 10.63
N ASN A 70 -26.18 8.94 10.14
CA ASN A 70 -26.65 10.14 10.85
C ASN A 70 -27.04 11.26 9.88
N ALA A 71 -28.35 11.41 9.67
CA ALA A 71 -28.92 12.66 9.19
C ALA A 71 -28.73 13.74 10.27
N SER A 72 -28.33 14.93 9.81
CA SER A 72 -28.34 16.21 10.55
C SER A 72 -27.47 16.27 11.80
N ASP A 73 -26.20 16.69 11.67
CA ASP A 73 -25.79 18.05 12.05
C ASP A 73 -24.28 18.29 11.79
N SER A 74 -23.93 19.54 11.55
CA SER A 74 -22.60 20.16 11.62
C SER A 74 -21.55 19.87 10.51
N SER A 75 -21.46 20.88 9.65
CA SER A 75 -20.23 21.48 9.13
C SER A 75 -19.02 21.42 10.09
N GLN A 76 -18.24 20.34 10.03
CA GLN A 76 -16.80 20.26 10.32
C GLN A 76 -16.33 18.85 9.98
N SER A 77 -15.85 18.64 8.75
CA SER A 77 -15.18 17.40 8.39
C SER A 77 -13.93 17.27 9.28
N PRO A 78 -13.79 16.18 10.07
CA PRO A 78 -12.56 15.96 10.81
C PRO A 78 -11.40 15.83 9.80
N PRO A 79 -10.18 16.28 10.15
CA PRO A 79 -9.01 16.14 9.29
C PRO A 79 -8.87 14.65 8.96
N HIS A 80 -8.90 14.32 7.67
CA HIS A 80 -8.77 12.96 7.17
C HIS A 80 -7.74 12.19 8.00
N ALA A 81 -8.17 11.13 8.69
CA ALA A 81 -7.28 10.31 9.48
C ALA A 81 -6.03 9.97 8.63
N ALA A 82 -4.86 10.32 9.15
CA ALA A 82 -3.62 10.17 8.40
C ALA A 82 -3.43 8.69 8.03
N PRO A 83 -3.05 8.37 6.78
CA PRO A 83 -2.83 6.99 6.36
C PRO A 83 -1.68 6.38 7.16
N LEU A 84 -1.89 5.16 7.67
CA LEU A 84 -0.83 4.38 8.31
C LEU A 84 0.05 3.81 7.20
N THR A 85 1.28 4.29 7.12
CA THR A 85 2.24 3.93 6.06
C THR A 85 3.37 3.08 6.63
N THR A 86 3.55 1.88 6.09
CA THR A 86 4.64 0.97 6.44
C THR A 86 5.57 0.78 5.25
N THR A 87 6.87 0.96 5.45
CA THR A 87 7.88 0.65 4.41
C THR A 87 8.13 -0.84 4.36
N LEU A 88 7.80 -1.47 3.24
CA LEU A 88 8.03 -2.88 3.00
C LEU A 88 9.43 -3.15 2.45
N TRP A 89 9.99 -2.24 1.67
CA TRP A 89 11.35 -2.35 1.15
C TRP A 89 11.94 -0.98 0.83
N ASP A 90 13.20 -0.75 1.16
CA ASP A 90 14.00 0.38 0.71
C ASP A 90 15.35 -0.10 0.19
N ARG A 91 15.64 0.15 -1.10
CA ARG A 91 16.90 -0.21 -1.74
C ARG A 91 18.15 0.24 -0.98
N ARG A 92 18.11 1.40 -0.32
CA ARG A 92 19.25 1.95 0.42
C ARG A 92 19.46 1.24 1.75
N VAL A 93 18.38 0.78 2.39
CA VAL A 93 18.40 0.16 3.72
C VAL A 93 18.53 -1.36 3.61
N ASP A 94 17.70 -2.00 2.80
CA ASP A 94 17.63 -3.45 2.62
C ASP A 94 18.68 -3.98 1.62
N GLY A 95 19.29 -3.09 0.83
CA GLY A 95 20.31 -3.45 -0.15
C GLY A 95 19.73 -4.02 -1.45
N GLY A 96 19.75 -3.21 -2.51
CA GLY A 96 19.38 -3.68 -3.85
C GLY A 96 17.87 -3.84 -4.05
N PHE A 97 17.44 -4.93 -4.67
CA PHE A 97 16.04 -5.20 -5.01
C PHE A 97 15.55 -6.47 -4.31
N PRO A 98 14.28 -6.51 -3.86
CA PRO A 98 13.77 -7.66 -3.15
C PRO A 98 13.64 -8.87 -4.09
N GLU A 99 13.83 -10.07 -3.56
CA GLU A 99 13.27 -11.24 -4.22
C GLU A 99 11.74 -11.20 -4.14
N THR A 100 11.08 -11.69 -5.19
CA THR A 100 9.62 -11.73 -5.28
C THR A 100 8.99 -12.43 -4.07
N LYS A 101 9.61 -13.50 -3.57
CA LYS A 101 9.13 -14.25 -2.40
C LYS A 101 9.19 -13.42 -1.12
N GLU A 102 10.28 -12.69 -0.90
CA GLU A 102 10.45 -11.87 0.30
C GLU A 102 9.50 -10.68 0.29
N LEU A 103 9.33 -10.01 -0.86
CA LEU A 103 8.36 -8.92 -0.97
C LEU A 103 6.94 -9.39 -0.64
N LYS A 104 6.53 -10.53 -1.19
CA LYS A 104 5.23 -11.14 -0.87
C LYS A 104 5.13 -11.55 0.61
N ARG A 105 6.22 -12.00 1.23
CA ARG A 105 6.24 -12.32 2.66
C ARG A 105 6.00 -11.07 3.51
N ARG A 106 6.69 -9.97 3.23
CA ARG A 106 6.52 -8.69 3.95
C ARG A 106 5.12 -8.12 3.81
N VAL A 107 4.51 -8.18 2.60
CA VAL A 107 3.11 -7.78 2.40
C VAL A 107 2.13 -8.63 3.23
N ARG A 108 2.39 -9.94 3.37
CA ARG A 108 1.55 -10.78 4.24
C ARG A 108 1.64 -10.38 5.71
N LEU A 109 2.85 -10.06 6.17
CA LEU A 109 3.08 -9.64 7.55
C LEU A 109 2.38 -8.30 7.85
N SER A 110 2.37 -7.36 6.91
CA SER A 110 1.68 -6.08 7.11
C SER A 110 0.16 -6.22 7.26
N PHE A 111 -0.47 -7.26 6.71
CA PHE A 111 -1.89 -7.54 6.98
C PHE A 111 -2.11 -7.97 8.44
N VAL A 112 -1.26 -8.88 8.94
CA VAL A 112 -1.40 -9.45 10.30
C VAL A 112 -1.20 -8.40 11.40
N GLU A 113 -0.33 -7.42 11.18
CA GLU A 113 -0.10 -6.33 12.14
C GLU A 113 -1.30 -5.40 12.31
N HIS A 114 -2.15 -5.27 11.28
CA HIS A 114 -3.30 -4.37 11.30
C HIS A 114 -4.63 -5.07 11.68
N ASP A 115 -4.70 -6.40 11.63
CA ASP A 115 -5.87 -7.18 12.06
C ASP A 115 -5.89 -7.45 13.59
N ARG A 116 -4.86 -7.03 14.35
CA ARG A 116 -4.79 -7.15 15.82
C ARG A 116 -5.14 -5.84 16.50
#